data_AF-A0A5C6EL31-F1
#
_entry.id   AF-A0A5C6EL31-F1
#
_cell.length_a   1.000
_cell.length_b   1.000
_cell.length_c   1.000
_cell.angle_alpha   90.00
_cell.angle_beta   90.00
_cell.angle_gamma   90.00
#
_symmetry.space_group_name_H-M   'P 1'
#
loop_
_entity.id
_entity.type
_entity.pdbx_description
1 polymer ?
#
loop_
_entity_poly.entity_id
_entity_poly.type
_entity_poly.pdbx_seq_one_letter_code
_entity_poly.pdbx_strand_id
1 'polypeptide(L)'
;MISRIILAAGLVASAITMSGSTASASDPLAVAQVWNHNYAMNRPWHGNYYNQNYGQPLALVVPPTAHMRQTYSWGVSQNKTYPIYHQFGRSAGSPANGGRGQFQPTPLWPSHTDQFGTYYVRGPW
;
A
#
# COMPACT_ATOMS: atom_id res chain seq x y z
N MET A 1 55.35 -29.46 -8.00
CA MET A 1 54.67 -28.56 -8.97
C MET A 1 53.26 -29.04 -9.32
N ILE A 2 53.04 -30.35 -9.50
CA ILE A 2 51.73 -30.95 -9.86
C ILE A 2 50.63 -30.69 -8.82
N SER A 3 50.94 -30.73 -7.52
CA SER A 3 49.96 -30.47 -6.44
C SER A 3 49.38 -29.05 -6.44
N ARG A 4 50.16 -28.05 -6.87
CA ARG A 4 49.69 -26.66 -7.01
C ARG A 4 48.75 -26.49 -8.20
N ILE A 5 48.95 -27.26 -9.26
CA ILE A 5 48.10 -27.24 -10.46
C ILE A 5 46.75 -27.87 -10.16
N ILE A 6 46.71 -28.97 -9.41
CA ILE A 6 45.47 -29.64 -9.01
C ILE A 6 44.62 -28.73 -8.10
N LEU A 7 45.25 -28.05 -7.14
CA LEU A 7 44.56 -27.09 -6.27
C LEU A 7 44.01 -25.89 -7.06
N ALA A 8 44.78 -25.35 -8.00
CA ALA A 8 44.33 -24.25 -8.85
C ALA A 8 43.17 -24.67 -9.77
N ALA A 9 43.24 -25.86 -10.37
CA ALA A 9 42.18 -26.41 -11.21
C ALA A 9 40.88 -26.68 -10.40
N GLY A 10 41.01 -27.21 -9.18
CA GLY A 10 39.88 -27.41 -8.28
C GLY A 10 39.20 -26.10 -7.90
N LEU A 11 39.98 -25.05 -7.60
CA LEU A 11 39.46 -23.72 -7.22
C LEU A 11 38.72 -23.05 -8.38
N VAL A 12 39.24 -23.16 -9.61
CA VAL A 12 38.58 -22.67 -10.82
C VAL A 12 37.29 -23.45 -11.10
N ALA A 13 37.29 -24.77 -10.94
CA ALA A 13 36.08 -25.59 -11.12
C ALA A 13 34.98 -25.28 -10.10
N SER A 14 35.35 -24.99 -8.84
CA SER A 14 34.41 -24.55 -7.81
C SER A 14 33.87 -23.13 -8.06
N ALA A 15 34.65 -22.24 -8.68
CA ALA A 15 34.19 -20.89 -9.01
C ALA A 15 33.15 -20.88 -10.14
N ILE A 16 33.25 -21.80 -11.10
CA ILE A 16 32.32 -21.91 -12.24
C ILE A 16 30.96 -22.50 -11.82
N THR A 17 30.93 -23.33 -10.77
CA THR A 17 29.70 -23.97 -10.27
C THR A 17 28.86 -23.08 -9.35
N MET A 18 29.34 -21.89 -8.97
CA MET A 18 28.56 -20.91 -8.18
C MET A 18 27.63 -20.03 -9.02
N SER A 19 27.09 -20.57 -10.13
CA SER A 19 26.00 -19.92 -10.86
C SER A 19 24.72 -20.06 -10.03
N GLY A 20 24.58 -19.18 -9.04
CA GLY A 20 23.43 -19.13 -8.15
C GLY A 20 22.15 -19.00 -8.96
N SER A 21 21.18 -19.87 -8.68
CA SER A 21 19.83 -19.73 -9.21
C SER A 21 19.27 -18.39 -8.73
N THR A 22 19.14 -17.43 -9.64
CA THR A 22 18.40 -16.20 -9.33
C THR A 22 16.93 -16.57 -9.24
N ALA A 23 16.36 -16.51 -8.03
CA ALA A 23 14.93 -16.60 -7.87
C ALA A 23 14.31 -15.32 -8.45
N SER A 24 13.79 -15.42 -9.67
CA SER A 24 12.99 -14.34 -10.25
C SER A 24 11.64 -14.34 -9.56
N ALA A 25 11.44 -13.43 -8.61
CA ALA A 25 10.13 -13.15 -8.06
C ALA A 25 9.35 -12.32 -9.09
N SER A 26 8.64 -13.00 -10.00
CA SER A 26 7.68 -12.33 -10.86
C SER A 26 6.49 -11.91 -10.02
N ASP A 27 6.26 -10.60 -9.89
CA ASP A 27 5.03 -10.06 -9.32
C ASP A 27 4.06 -9.72 -10.48
N PRO A 28 2.99 -10.52 -10.69
CA PRO A 28 2.00 -10.25 -11.73
C PRO A 28 1.29 -8.91 -11.57
N LEU A 29 1.32 -8.34 -10.36
CA LEU A 29 0.68 -7.07 -10.01
C LEU A 29 1.66 -5.89 -10.03
N ALA A 30 2.93 -6.08 -10.38
CA ALA A 30 3.96 -5.03 -10.34
C ALA A 30 3.55 -3.78 -11.12
N VAL A 31 2.98 -3.93 -12.32
CA VAL A 31 2.51 -2.80 -13.15
C VAL A 31 1.36 -2.05 -12.47
N ALA A 32 0.41 -2.79 -11.89
CA ALA A 32 -0.71 -2.21 -11.16
C ALA A 32 -0.25 -1.48 -9.89
N GLN A 33 0.78 -2.00 -9.20
CA GLN A 33 1.38 -1.35 -8.05
C GLN A 33 2.08 -0.05 -8.43
N VAL A 34 2.84 -0.03 -9.53
CA VAL A 34 3.48 1.19 -10.06
C VAL A 34 2.41 2.23 -10.42
N TRP A 35 1.33 1.82 -11.09
CA TRP A 35 0.23 2.72 -11.42
C TRP A 35 -0.46 3.27 -10.17
N ASN A 36 -0.76 2.41 -9.17
CA ASN A 36 -1.36 2.82 -7.91
C ASN A 36 -0.45 3.79 -7.13
N HIS A 37 0.87 3.54 -7.14
CA HIS A 37 1.85 4.40 -6.51
C HIS A 37 1.86 5.79 -7.16
N ASN A 38 1.95 5.85 -8.49
CA ASN A 38 1.89 7.11 -9.23
C ASN A 38 0.54 7.84 -9.05
N TYR A 39 -0.56 7.09 -8.96
CA TYR A 39 -1.89 7.62 -8.68
C TYR A 39 -1.97 8.29 -7.30
N ALA A 40 -1.35 7.67 -6.29
CA ALA A 40 -1.37 8.12 -4.90
C ALA A 40 -0.45 9.34 -4.65
N MET A 41 0.68 9.44 -5.37
CA MET A 41 1.68 10.51 -5.21
C MET A 41 1.11 11.93 -5.32
N ASN A 42 0.08 12.14 -6.16
CA ASN A 42 -0.48 13.46 -6.44
C ASN A 42 -1.88 13.68 -5.82
N ARG A 43 -2.31 12.80 -4.92
CA ARG A 43 -3.68 12.82 -4.37
C ARG A 43 -3.69 12.62 -2.86
N PRO A 44 -4.64 13.25 -2.15
CA PRO A 44 -4.81 12.97 -0.74
C PRO A 44 -5.19 11.50 -0.51
N TRP A 45 -4.73 10.93 0.60
CA TRP A 45 -5.10 9.56 1.02
C TRP A 45 -6.51 9.48 1.60
N HIS A 46 -7.06 10.63 1.99
CA HIS A 46 -8.38 10.78 2.60
C HIS A 46 -9.38 11.44 1.64
N GLY A 47 -10.67 11.32 1.99
CA GLY A 47 -11.75 12.12 1.40
C GLY A 47 -11.97 13.44 2.13
N ASN A 48 -13.15 14.04 1.92
CA ASN A 48 -13.50 15.35 2.47
C ASN A 48 -14.12 15.34 3.88
N TYR A 49 -14.36 14.17 4.48
CA TYR A 49 -15.02 14.06 5.79
C TYR A 49 -14.01 13.77 6.89
N TYR A 50 -14.29 14.27 8.09
CA TYR A 50 -13.49 13.96 9.28
C TYR A 50 -14.18 12.91 10.17
N ASN A 51 -13.39 12.18 10.95
CA ASN A 51 -13.92 11.29 11.97
C ASN A 51 -14.39 12.08 13.19
N GLN A 52 -15.64 11.87 13.63
CA GLN A 52 -16.29 12.64 14.69
C GLN A 52 -15.49 12.70 16.00
N ASN A 53 -14.74 11.64 16.33
CA ASN A 53 -13.99 11.54 17.58
C ASN A 53 -12.70 12.38 17.57
N TYR A 54 -12.12 12.61 16.39
CA TYR A 54 -10.80 13.23 16.27
C TYR A 54 -10.83 14.61 15.60
N GLY A 55 -11.92 14.94 14.87
CA GLY A 55 -12.02 16.20 14.13
C GLY A 55 -11.08 16.28 12.91
N GLN A 56 -10.56 15.13 12.47
CA GLN A 56 -9.70 14.98 11.30
C GLN A 56 -9.98 13.64 10.59
N PRO A 57 -9.61 13.46 9.31
CA PRO A 57 -9.68 12.17 8.65
C PRO A 57 -8.86 11.11 9.38
N LEU A 58 -9.42 9.91 9.52
CA LEU A 58 -8.78 8.80 10.20
C LEU A 58 -8.32 7.74 9.20
N ALA A 59 -7.06 7.34 9.29
CA ALA A 59 -6.52 6.25 8.49
C ALA A 59 -6.85 4.90 9.15
N LEU A 60 -7.63 4.07 8.45
CA LEU A 60 -7.79 2.66 8.78
C LEU A 60 -6.69 1.86 8.06
N VAL A 61 -5.71 1.41 8.83
CA VAL A 61 -4.61 0.61 8.30
C VAL A 61 -5.10 -0.80 7.98
N VAL A 62 -4.90 -1.23 6.75
CA VAL A 62 -5.19 -2.60 6.29
C VAL A 62 -3.92 -3.32 5.85
N PRO A 63 -3.96 -4.67 5.78
CA PRO A 63 -2.83 -5.44 5.28
C PRO A 63 -2.34 -4.96 3.91
N PRO A 64 -1.04 -5.06 3.61
CA PRO A 64 -0.48 -4.63 2.33
C PRO A 64 -1.05 -5.41 1.12
N THR A 65 -1.60 -6.60 1.36
CA THR A 65 -2.27 -7.46 0.39
C THR A 65 -3.71 -7.05 0.05
N ALA A 66 -4.31 -6.11 0.77
CA ALA A 66 -5.65 -5.62 0.47
C ALA A 66 -5.60 -4.64 -0.71
N HIS A 67 -6.29 -4.91 -1.82
CA HIS A 67 -6.27 -4.04 -3.01
C HIS A 67 -7.53 -3.20 -3.21
N MET A 68 -8.64 -3.62 -2.63
CA MET A 68 -9.97 -3.05 -2.84
C MET A 68 -10.61 -2.71 -1.50
N ARG A 69 -11.36 -1.62 -1.47
CA ARG A 69 -12.27 -1.29 -0.36
C ARG A 69 -13.70 -1.30 -0.85
N GLN A 70 -14.60 -1.58 0.09
CA GLN A 70 -16.03 -1.52 -0.12
C GLN A 70 -16.62 -0.43 0.78
N THR A 71 -17.49 0.39 0.20
CA THR A 71 -18.28 1.38 0.92
C THR A 71 -19.74 1.05 0.76
N TYR A 72 -20.41 1.00 1.90
CA TYR A 72 -21.81 0.67 1.99
C TYR A 72 -22.65 1.93 1.86
N SER A 73 -23.84 1.78 1.30
CA SER A 73 -24.85 2.82 1.23
C SER A 73 -26.08 2.46 2.06
N TRP A 74 -26.73 3.48 2.60
CA TRP A 74 -28.01 3.36 3.33
C TRP A 74 -29.20 3.37 2.37
N GLY A 75 -28.99 3.68 1.09
CA GLY A 75 -29.99 3.63 0.03
C GLY A 75 -29.97 2.32 -0.77
N VAL A 76 -30.91 2.20 -1.71
CA VAL A 76 -31.04 0.99 -2.55
C VAL A 76 -29.88 0.90 -3.55
N SER A 77 -29.12 -0.19 -3.47
CA SER A 77 -28.15 -0.64 -4.49
C SER A 77 -27.04 0.37 -4.86
N GLN A 78 -26.48 1.09 -3.89
CA GLN A 78 -25.38 2.04 -4.12
C GLN A 78 -24.06 1.66 -3.41
N ASN A 79 -23.86 0.37 -3.09
CA ASN A 79 -22.58 -0.10 -2.60
C ASN A 79 -21.52 0.04 -3.69
N LYS A 80 -20.37 0.62 -3.34
CA LYS A 80 -19.28 0.88 -4.28
C LYS A 80 -18.04 0.14 -3.83
N THR A 81 -17.32 -0.42 -4.81
CA THR A 81 -16.02 -1.04 -4.59
C THR A 81 -14.98 -0.33 -5.44
N TYR A 82 -13.88 0.08 -4.83
CA TYR A 82 -12.84 0.87 -5.48
C TYR A 82 -11.47 0.54 -4.89
N PRO A 83 -10.40 0.70 -5.68
CA PRO A 83 -9.06 0.34 -5.26
C PRO A 83 -8.54 1.22 -4.11
N ILE A 84 -7.64 0.63 -3.32
CA ILE A 84 -6.89 1.30 -2.27
C ILE A 84 -5.52 1.68 -2.83
N TYR A 85 -5.36 2.94 -3.23
CA TYR A 85 -4.14 3.40 -3.90
C TYR A 85 -2.97 3.58 -2.93
N HIS A 86 -3.21 4.34 -1.86
CA HIS A 86 -2.16 4.71 -0.92
C HIS A 86 -1.61 3.51 -0.16
N GLN A 87 -0.28 3.44 -0.11
CA GLN A 87 0.48 2.47 0.65
C GLN A 87 1.63 3.20 1.32
N PHE A 88 1.76 3.05 2.63
CA PHE A 88 2.81 3.71 3.39
C PHE A 88 3.92 2.74 3.76
N GLY A 89 5.16 3.21 3.68
CA GLY A 89 6.34 2.47 4.15
C GLY A 89 6.45 2.47 5.68
N ARG A 90 7.45 1.74 6.20
CA ARG A 90 7.70 1.61 7.65
C ARG A 90 7.96 2.95 8.34
N SER A 91 8.55 3.89 7.60
CA SER A 91 8.78 5.29 7.99
C SER A 91 7.66 6.21 7.51
N ALA A 92 6.40 5.79 7.65
CA ALA A 92 5.27 6.65 7.40
C ALA A 92 5.35 7.85 8.36
N GLY A 93 5.80 9.00 7.84
CA GLY A 93 5.78 10.25 8.59
C GLY A 93 4.37 10.51 9.11
N SER A 94 4.32 11.08 10.33
CA SER A 94 3.13 11.46 11.11
C SER A 94 1.84 11.59 10.28
N PRO A 95 0.69 11.05 10.75
CA PRO A 95 -0.58 11.10 10.01
C PRO A 95 -0.74 12.47 9.39
N ALA A 96 -0.88 12.53 8.05
CA ALA A 96 -0.95 13.80 7.35
C ALA A 96 -2.10 14.59 7.99
N ASN A 97 -1.72 15.60 8.76
CA ASN A 97 -2.64 16.36 9.58
C ASN A 97 -3.37 17.27 8.61
N GLY A 98 -4.42 16.75 7.98
CA GLY A 98 -5.31 17.57 7.19
C GLY A 98 -5.84 18.65 8.12
N GLY A 99 -5.62 19.92 7.78
CA GLY A 99 -5.88 21.02 8.70
C GLY A 99 -7.26 20.92 9.35
N ARG A 100 -7.31 21.06 10.67
CA ARG A 100 -8.57 21.10 11.42
C ARG A 100 -9.49 22.19 10.83
N GLY A 101 -10.73 21.83 10.55
CA GLY A 101 -11.73 22.74 9.96
C GLY A 101 -11.79 22.78 8.42
N GLN A 102 -10.93 22.03 7.72
CA GLN A 102 -11.01 21.90 6.25
C GLN A 102 -11.94 20.77 5.78
N PHE A 103 -12.42 19.94 6.71
CA PHE A 103 -13.22 18.76 6.43
C PHE A 103 -14.66 18.92 6.89
N GLN A 104 -15.54 18.20 6.23
CA GLN A 104 -16.97 18.16 6.53
C GLN A 104 -17.25 17.22 7.71
N PRO A 105 -18.17 17.57 8.62
CA PRO A 105 -18.71 16.64 9.61
C PRO A 105 -19.47 15.52 8.92
N THR A 106 -19.63 14.37 9.60
CA THR A 106 -20.64 13.40 9.20
C THR A 106 -22.02 14.10 9.15
N PRO A 107 -22.75 14.03 8.03
CA PRO A 107 -24.09 14.62 7.94
C PRO A 107 -25.05 13.97 8.92
N LEU A 108 -26.14 14.67 9.26
CA LEU A 108 -27.20 14.12 10.12
C LEU A 108 -27.80 12.84 9.52
N TRP A 109 -27.91 12.78 8.19
CA TRP A 109 -28.41 11.63 7.44
C TRP A 109 -27.34 11.17 6.44
N PRO A 110 -26.41 10.28 6.83
CA PRO A 110 -25.37 9.81 5.93
C PRO A 110 -25.95 8.87 4.87
N SER A 111 -25.49 9.02 3.64
CA SER A 111 -25.78 8.16 2.49
C SER A 111 -24.73 7.06 2.30
N HIS A 112 -23.49 7.25 2.77
CA HIS A 112 -22.36 6.32 2.57
C HIS A 112 -21.40 6.24 3.76
N THR A 113 -20.68 5.12 3.89
CA THR A 113 -19.71 4.89 4.98
C THR A 113 -18.50 5.82 4.91
N ASP A 114 -18.19 6.39 3.75
CA ASP A 114 -17.09 7.34 3.58
C ASP A 114 -17.34 8.67 4.30
N GLN A 115 -18.60 8.96 4.64
CA GLN A 115 -18.98 10.22 5.29
C GLN A 115 -18.63 10.24 6.77
N PHE A 116 -18.21 9.11 7.36
CA PHE A 116 -17.69 9.02 8.72
C PHE A 116 -16.20 9.39 8.83
N GLY A 117 -15.56 9.75 7.71
CA GLY A 117 -14.19 10.25 7.69
C GLY A 117 -13.11 9.23 8.02
N THR A 118 -13.41 7.93 7.91
CA THR A 118 -12.44 6.84 8.06
C THR A 118 -12.08 6.27 6.69
N TYR A 119 -10.80 6.27 6.34
CA TYR A 119 -10.32 5.91 4.99
C TYR A 119 -9.25 4.83 5.05
N TYR A 120 -9.35 3.86 4.15
CA TYR A 120 -8.44 2.72 4.07
C TYR A 120 -7.08 3.14 3.54
N VAL A 121 -6.01 2.72 4.21
CA VAL A 121 -4.65 2.84 3.71
C VAL A 121 -3.87 1.55 3.95
N ARG A 122 -3.08 1.13 2.96
CA ARG A 122 -2.29 -0.09 3.06
C ARG A 122 -1.06 0.13 3.91
N GLY A 123 -0.84 -0.81 4.84
CA GLY A 123 0.35 -0.83 5.68
C GLY A 123 1.64 -1.16 4.92
N PRO A 124 2.79 -1.02 5.59
CA PRO A 124 4.08 -1.41 5.05
C PRO A 124 4.21 -2.93 4.90
N TRP A 125 5.11 -3.34 3.99
CA TRP A 125 5.62 -4.70 3.91
C TRP A 125 6.69 -4.94 4.98
#